data_AF-A0A4S2LH92-F1
#
_entry.id   AF-A0A4S2LH92-F1
#
_cell.length_a   1.000
_cell.length_b   1.000
_cell.length_c   1.000
_cell.angle_alpha   90.00
_cell.angle_beta   90.00
_cell.angle_gamma   90.00
#
_symmetry.space_group_name_H-M   'P 1'
#
loop_
_entity.id
_entity.type
_entity.pdbx_description
1 polymer ?
#
loop_
_entity_poly.entity_id
_entity_poly.type
_entity_poly.pdbx_seq_one_letter_code
_entity_poly.pdbx_strand_id
1 'polypeptide(L)'
;MHSVDWITTTPRLEPVDYIKKPQVIVRAVALVLSVIVFAVIHNNCSYLGHCVFNDDLSACGFGMFLCTATVVSCILYMLLDMCVDNISNCNVRKTVILADYCLSGALAFLWFVVFCLFCNRWQNTTEDFLKRWDIGPVGPRVAIAFTFFILFDLRCPYQFFDVSSRCHYR
;
A
#
# COMPACT_ATOMS: atom_id res chain seq x y z
N MET A 1 41.14 24.42 -3.11
CA MET A 1 39.89 24.46 -3.88
C MET A 1 39.67 23.05 -4.41
N HIS A 2 39.06 22.17 -3.60
CA HIS A 2 38.73 20.81 -4.03
C HIS A 2 37.49 20.89 -4.93
N SER A 3 37.62 20.45 -6.18
CA SER A 3 36.47 20.24 -7.07
C SER A 3 35.53 19.25 -6.39
N VAL A 4 34.36 19.73 -6.00
CA VAL A 4 33.27 18.89 -5.50
C VAL A 4 32.61 18.31 -6.75
N ASP A 5 33.05 17.13 -7.16
CA ASP A 5 32.50 16.40 -8.29
C ASP A 5 31.13 15.81 -7.89
N TRP A 6 30.08 16.63 -7.90
CA TRP A 6 28.69 16.21 -7.65
C TRP A 6 28.12 15.29 -8.74
N ILE A 7 28.90 15.01 -9.79
CA ILE A 7 28.51 14.14 -10.91
C ILE A 7 28.93 12.67 -10.67
N THR A 8 29.94 12.42 -9.82
CA THR A 8 30.49 11.06 -9.55
C THR A 8 29.98 10.42 -8.26
N THR A 9 29.19 11.11 -7.44
CA THR A 9 28.34 10.51 -6.39
C THR A 9 26.95 10.15 -6.93
N THR A 10 26.87 9.66 -8.17
CA THR A 10 25.81 8.71 -8.48
C THR A 10 26.16 7.45 -7.69
N PRO A 11 25.35 7.03 -6.70
CA PRO A 11 25.52 5.69 -6.16
C PRO A 11 25.51 4.76 -7.37
N ARG A 12 26.34 3.70 -7.39
CA ARG A 12 25.99 2.52 -8.20
C ARG A 12 24.72 1.91 -7.61
N LEU A 13 23.61 2.62 -7.71
CA LEU A 13 22.30 2.03 -7.86
C LEU A 13 22.45 1.31 -9.20
N GLU A 14 22.90 0.06 -9.17
CA GLU A 14 22.37 -0.90 -10.13
C GLU A 14 20.90 -0.99 -9.70
N PRO A 15 19.95 -0.27 -10.34
CA PRO A 15 18.53 -0.31 -9.91
C PRO A 15 18.01 -1.75 -9.86
N VAL A 16 18.65 -2.63 -10.64
CA VAL A 16 18.45 -4.07 -10.69
C VAL A 16 18.74 -4.76 -9.35
N ASP A 17 19.79 -4.36 -8.61
CA ASP A 17 20.12 -4.96 -7.32
C ASP A 17 19.27 -4.40 -6.17
N TYR A 18 18.77 -3.17 -6.30
CA TYR A 18 17.78 -2.61 -5.38
C TYR A 18 16.40 -3.27 -5.54
N ILE A 19 15.97 -3.50 -6.78
CA ILE A 19 14.71 -4.19 -7.10
C ILE A 19 14.70 -5.64 -6.60
N LYS A 20 15.86 -6.30 -6.49
CA LYS A 20 15.95 -7.65 -5.94
C LYS A 20 15.66 -7.73 -4.44
N LYS A 21 15.68 -6.61 -3.69
CA LYS A 21 15.34 -6.64 -2.26
C LYS A 21 13.87 -7.07 -2.12
N PRO A 22 13.57 -8.18 -1.41
CA PRO A 22 12.21 -8.72 -1.32
C PRO A 22 11.22 -7.71 -0.73
N GLN A 23 11.69 -6.82 0.15
CA GLN A 23 10.90 -5.72 0.71
C GLN A 23 10.36 -4.76 -0.36
N VAL A 24 11.16 -4.43 -1.38
CA VAL A 24 10.78 -3.49 -2.45
C VAL A 24 9.72 -4.12 -3.36
N ILE A 25 9.85 -5.42 -3.63
CA ILE A 25 8.91 -6.18 -4.47
C ILE A 25 7.52 -6.19 -3.83
N VAL A 26 7.42 -6.58 -2.56
CA VAL A 26 6.14 -6.60 -1.82
C VAL A 26 5.51 -5.20 -1.82
N ARG A 27 6.28 -4.16 -1.48
CA ARG A 27 5.75 -2.79 -1.49
C ARG A 27 5.30 -2.31 -2.87
N ALA A 28 5.99 -2.70 -3.94
CA ALA A 28 5.61 -2.38 -5.30
C ALA A 28 4.30 -3.07 -5.70
N VAL A 29 4.11 -4.34 -5.30
CA VAL A 29 2.86 -5.07 -5.52
C VAL A 29 1.69 -4.40 -4.77
N ALA A 30 1.85 -4.10 -3.47
CA ALA A 30 0.86 -3.35 -2.70
C ALA A 30 0.51 -1.99 -3.34
N LEU A 31 1.51 -1.27 -3.85
CA LEU A 31 1.31 0.02 -4.52
C LEU A 31 0.47 -0.14 -5.79
N VAL A 32 0.80 -1.09 -6.66
CA VAL A 32 0.06 -1.34 -7.90
C VAL A 32 -1.38 -1.76 -7.60
N LEU A 33 -1.56 -2.70 -6.67
CA LEU A 33 -2.90 -3.14 -6.25
C LEU A 33 -3.74 -2.00 -5.68
N SER A 34 -3.14 -1.14 -4.84
CA SER A 34 -3.81 0.03 -4.27
C SER A 34 -4.27 1.02 -5.34
N VAL A 35 -3.44 1.27 -6.36
CA VAL A 35 -3.81 2.14 -7.50
C VAL A 35 -4.95 1.53 -8.31
N ILE A 36 -4.94 0.22 -8.54
CA ILE A 36 -6.03 -0.48 -9.21
C ILE A 36 -7.33 -0.33 -8.41
N VAL A 37 -7.31 -0.56 -7.10
CA VAL A 37 -8.49 -0.42 -6.23
C VAL A 37 -9.00 1.03 -6.25
N PHE A 38 -8.11 2.02 -6.18
CA PHE A 38 -8.48 3.43 -6.28
C PHE A 38 -9.20 3.74 -7.60
N ALA A 39 -8.64 3.27 -8.72
CA ALA A 39 -9.22 3.47 -10.05
C ALA A 39 -10.59 2.79 -10.17
N VAL A 40 -10.76 1.57 -9.65
CA VAL A 40 -12.04 0.87 -9.64
C VAL A 40 -13.06 1.61 -8.78
N ILE A 41 -12.69 2.09 -7.60
CA ILE A 41 -13.61 2.83 -6.73
C ILE A 41 -14.07 4.13 -7.42
N HIS A 42 -13.13 4.87 -8.02
CA HIS A 42 -13.42 6.15 -8.65
C HIS A 42 -14.26 6.03 -9.92
N ASN A 43 -13.94 5.07 -10.79
CA ASN A 43 -14.59 4.95 -12.11
C ASN A 43 -15.81 4.01 -12.09
N ASN A 44 -15.78 2.94 -11.30
CA ASN A 44 -16.80 1.88 -11.34
C ASN A 44 -17.66 1.80 -10.08
N CYS A 45 -17.25 2.43 -8.96
CA CYS A 45 -18.02 2.42 -7.71
C CYS A 45 -18.60 3.77 -7.30
N SER A 46 -18.35 4.84 -8.07
CA SER A 46 -18.84 6.19 -7.79
C SER A 46 -19.51 6.76 -9.03
N TYR A 47 -20.84 6.84 -9.04
CA TYR A 47 -21.62 7.37 -10.17
C TYR A 47 -22.56 8.48 -9.70
N LEU A 48 -22.46 9.67 -10.30
CA LEU A 48 -23.29 10.85 -9.98
C LEU A 48 -23.33 11.23 -8.47
N GLY A 49 -22.27 10.92 -7.71
CA GLY A 49 -22.20 11.22 -6.27
C GLY A 49 -22.76 10.12 -5.36
N HIS A 50 -23.25 9.02 -5.93
CA HIS A 50 -23.71 7.83 -5.21
C HIS A 50 -22.61 6.76 -5.20
N CYS A 51 -22.43 6.11 -4.05
CA CYS A 51 -21.48 5.00 -3.88
C CYS A 51 -22.19 3.66 -4.14
N VAL A 52 -21.57 2.78 -4.93
CA VAL A 52 -22.14 1.46 -5.27
C VAL A 52 -22.35 0.57 -4.04
N PHE A 53 -21.56 0.79 -2.99
CA PHE A 53 -21.71 0.11 -1.71
C PHE A 53 -22.86 0.72 -0.91
N ASN A 54 -24.11 0.37 -1.26
CA ASN A 54 -25.32 0.73 -0.51
C ASN A 54 -25.57 2.25 -0.37
N ASP A 55 -25.16 3.05 -1.35
CA ASP A 55 -25.25 4.53 -1.33
C ASP A 55 -24.51 5.21 -0.16
N ASP A 56 -23.60 4.49 0.48
CA ASP A 56 -22.83 5.01 1.59
C ASP A 56 -21.54 5.67 1.09
N LEU A 57 -21.60 6.98 0.91
CA LEU A 57 -20.43 7.79 0.50
C LEU A 57 -19.24 7.62 1.46
N SER A 58 -19.51 7.36 2.73
CA SER A 58 -18.48 7.09 3.75
C SER A 58 -17.69 5.81 3.49
N ALA A 59 -18.30 4.77 2.91
CA ALA A 59 -17.63 3.52 2.58
C ALA A 59 -16.65 3.68 1.42
N CYS A 60 -17.10 4.28 0.31
CA CYS A 60 -16.22 4.62 -0.82
C CYS A 60 -15.12 5.60 -0.39
N GLY A 61 -15.46 6.62 0.41
CA GLY A 61 -14.51 7.61 0.93
C GLY A 61 -13.43 7.00 1.81
N PHE A 62 -13.80 6.10 2.71
CA PHE A 62 -12.85 5.38 3.56
C PHE A 62 -11.91 4.48 2.73
N GLY A 63 -12.46 3.78 1.73
CA GLY A 63 -11.65 3.00 0.78
C GLY A 63 -10.65 3.85 0.00
N MET A 64 -11.08 5.00 -0.54
CA MET A 64 -10.20 5.94 -1.24
C MET A 64 -9.09 6.49 -0.34
N PHE A 65 -9.43 6.85 0.90
CA PHE A 65 -8.45 7.34 1.88
C PHE A 65 -7.37 6.28 2.20
N LEU A 66 -7.75 5.01 2.38
CA LEU A 66 -6.74 3.97 2.60
C LEU A 66 -5.89 3.68 1.37
N CYS A 67 -6.46 3.76 0.17
CA CYS A 67 -5.68 3.58 -1.05
C CYS A 67 -4.58 4.64 -1.15
N THR A 68 -4.93 5.91 -0.94
CA THR A 68 -3.97 7.02 -1.00
C THR A 68 -2.96 6.95 0.15
N ALA A 69 -3.39 6.66 1.38
CA ALA A 69 -2.50 6.47 2.52
C ALA A 69 -1.48 5.34 2.28
N THR A 70 -1.90 4.25 1.63
CA THR A 70 -1.03 3.12 1.28
C THR A 70 0.00 3.53 0.24
N VAL A 71 -0.40 4.27 -0.81
CA VAL A 71 0.52 4.77 -1.83
C VAL A 71 1.57 5.70 -1.21
N VAL A 72 1.14 6.67 -0.39
CA VAL A 72 2.06 7.59 0.29
C VAL A 72 3.02 6.84 1.21
N SER A 73 2.51 5.86 1.96
CA SER A 73 3.34 5.05 2.85
C SER A 73 4.40 4.25 2.07
N CYS A 74 4.02 3.62 0.96
CA CYS A 74 4.96 2.91 0.09
C CYS A 74 6.06 3.82 -0.46
N ILE A 75 5.72 5.03 -0.92
CA ILE A 75 6.71 6.00 -1.41
C ILE A 75 7.64 6.44 -0.29
N LEU A 76 7.08 6.75 0.89
CA LEU A 76 7.87 7.16 2.05
C LEU A 76 8.87 6.07 2.46
N TYR A 77 8.44 4.81 2.50
CA TYR A 77 9.34 3.69 2.83
C TYR A 77 10.44 3.49 1.80
N MET A 78 10.14 3.63 0.50
CA MET A 78 11.18 3.55 -0.53
C MET A 78 12.25 4.63 -0.34
N LEU A 79 11.87 5.84 0.07
CA LEU A 79 12.81 6.91 0.37
C LEU A 79 13.60 6.64 1.66
N LEU A 80 12.93 6.15 2.71
CA LEU A 80 13.58 5.79 3.97
C LEU A 80 14.61 4.67 3.76
N ASP A 81 14.32 3.67 2.93
CA ASP A 81 15.27 2.60 2.57
C ASP A 81 16.55 3.17 1.93
N MET A 82 16.44 4.18 1.06
CA MET A 82 17.61 4.86 0.47
C MET A 82 18.42 5.63 1.52
N CYS A 83 17.76 6.26 2.49
CA CYS A 83 18.44 6.98 3.56
C CYS A 83 19.12 6.04 4.55
N VAL A 84 18.49 4.92 4.90
CA VAL A 84 19.00 3.93 5.86
C VAL A 84 20.24 3.20 5.32
N ASP A 85 20.33 2.96 4.02
CA ASP A 85 21.52 2.36 3.39
C ASP A 85 22.80 3.20 3.64
N ASN A 86 22.67 4.50 3.96
CA ASN A 86 23.78 5.40 4.27
C ASN A 86 24.11 5.51 5.78
N ILE A 87 23.30 4.93 6.68
CA ILE A 87 23.43 5.08 8.14
C ILE A 87 24.08 3.85 8.77
N SER A 88 25.23 4.03 9.44
CA SER A 88 25.97 2.93 10.10
C SER A 88 25.47 2.57 11.50
N ASN A 89 24.59 3.38 12.11
CA ASN A 89 24.15 3.20 13.49
C ASN A 89 22.98 2.20 13.60
N CYS A 90 23.25 1.05 14.22
CA CYS A 90 22.28 -0.03 14.42
C CYS A 90 21.06 0.36 15.27
N ASN A 91 21.18 1.31 16.20
CA ASN A 91 20.06 1.68 17.07
C ASN A 91 19.00 2.51 16.33
N VAL A 92 19.42 3.44 15.48
CA VAL A 92 18.51 4.26 14.66
C VAL A 92 17.75 3.40 13.66
N ARG A 93 18.46 2.46 13.01
CA ARG A 93 17.86 1.54 12.03
C ARG A 93 16.75 0.70 12.65
N LYS A 94 16.97 0.13 13.84
CA LYS A 94 15.96 -0.67 14.55
C LYS A 94 14.70 0.12 14.88
N THR A 95 14.85 1.37 15.34
CA THR A 95 13.70 2.24 15.67
C THR A 95 12.86 2.57 14.44
N VAL A 96 13.49 2.93 13.32
CA VAL A 96 12.77 3.22 12.06
C VAL A 96 11.99 2.00 11.59
N ILE A 97 12.61 0.83 11.60
CA ILE A 97 11.95 -0.41 11.14
C ILE A 97 10.81 -0.83 12.05
N LEU A 98 10.96 -0.63 13.37
CA LEU A 98 9.88 -0.89 14.31
C LEU A 98 8.69 0.05 14.04
N ALA A 99 8.95 1.33 13.74
CA ALA A 99 7.90 2.27 13.34
C ALA A 99 7.20 1.83 12.05
N ASP A 100 7.96 1.38 11.04
CA ASP A 100 7.42 0.85 9.78
C ASP A 100 6.54 -0.37 9.99
N TYR A 101 6.96 -1.27 10.89
CA TYR A 101 6.22 -2.47 11.25
C TYR A 101 4.88 -2.13 11.91
N CYS A 102 4.89 -1.18 12.86
CA CYS A 102 3.67 -0.72 13.52
C CYS A 102 2.70 -0.04 12.53
N LEU A 103 3.21 0.86 11.68
CA LEU A 103 2.39 1.55 10.69
C LEU A 103 1.81 0.57 9.64
N SER A 104 2.61 -0.42 9.21
CA SER A 104 2.13 -1.48 8.29
C SER A 104 1.07 -2.37 8.94
N GLY A 105 1.24 -2.71 10.23
CA GLY A 105 0.24 -3.45 11.00
C GLY A 105 -1.07 -2.66 11.16
N ALA A 106 -0.98 -1.36 11.44
CA ALA A 106 -2.15 -0.49 11.51
C ALA A 106 -2.87 -0.39 10.15
N LEU A 107 -2.13 -0.20 9.06
CA LEU A 107 -2.69 -0.19 7.70
C LEU A 107 -3.35 -1.52 7.35
N ALA A 108 -2.72 -2.65 7.67
CA ALA A 108 -3.32 -3.97 7.45
C ALA A 108 -4.64 -4.12 8.21
N PHE A 109 -4.72 -3.67 9.46
CA PHE A 109 -5.98 -3.68 10.22
C PHE A 109 -7.06 -2.82 9.54
N LEU A 110 -6.71 -1.62 9.09
CA LEU A 110 -7.64 -0.75 8.38
C LEU A 110 -8.12 -1.35 7.04
N TRP A 111 -7.23 -2.02 6.29
CA TRP A 111 -7.59 -2.75 5.08
C TRP A 111 -8.55 -3.92 5.34
N PHE A 112 -8.41 -4.60 6.49
CA PHE A 112 -9.38 -5.60 6.92
C PHE A 112 -10.76 -4.99 7.18
N VAL A 113 -10.82 -3.83 7.84
CA VAL A 113 -12.08 -3.10 8.04
C VAL A 113 -12.71 -2.71 6.70
N VAL A 114 -11.93 -2.20 5.73
CA VAL A 114 -12.42 -1.89 4.37
C VAL A 114 -12.97 -3.13 3.69
N PHE A 115 -12.27 -4.26 3.76
CA PHE A 115 -12.74 -5.52 3.18
C PHE A 115 -14.09 -5.95 3.77
N CYS A 116 -14.23 -5.91 5.11
CA CYS A 116 -15.48 -6.23 5.79
C CYS A 116 -16.61 -5.28 5.39
N LEU A 117 -16.34 -3.96 5.34
CA LEU A 117 -17.31 -2.96 4.92
C LEU A 117 -17.75 -3.18 3.47
N PHE A 118 -16.82 -3.40 2.55
CA PHE A 118 -17.13 -3.65 1.15
C PHE A 118 -17.96 -4.92 0.96
N CYS A 119 -17.61 -6.02 1.63
CA CYS A 119 -18.40 -7.25 1.59
C CYS A 119 -19.81 -7.04 2.12
N ASN A 120 -19.95 -6.43 3.30
CA ASN A 120 -21.24 -6.22 3.95
C ASN A 120 -22.16 -5.32 3.10
N ARG A 121 -21.62 -4.21 2.60
CA ARG A 121 -22.41 -3.28 1.78
C ARG A 121 -22.69 -3.81 0.39
N TRP A 122 -21.79 -4.60 -0.18
CA TRP A 122 -22.02 -5.29 -1.45
C TRP A 122 -23.17 -6.30 -1.34
N GLN A 123 -23.24 -7.08 -0.25
CA GLN A 123 -24.36 -8.01 -0.03
C GLN A 123 -25.71 -7.30 0.13
N ASN A 124 -25.70 -6.09 0.67
CA ASN A 124 -26.91 -5.29 0.87
C ASN A 124 -27.30 -4.43 -0.35
N THR A 125 -26.51 -4.48 -1.44
CA THR A 125 -26.77 -3.70 -2.65
C THR A 125 -27.80 -4.43 -3.54
N THR A 126 -28.94 -3.79 -3.78
CA THR A 126 -30.03 -4.36 -4.59
C THR A 126 -29.67 -4.39 -6.08
N GLU A 127 -30.04 -5.46 -6.80
CA GLU A 127 -29.85 -5.55 -8.25
C GLU A 127 -30.55 -4.42 -9.04
N ASP A 128 -31.66 -3.91 -8.52
CA ASP A 128 -32.39 -2.79 -9.12
C ASP A 128 -31.57 -1.49 -9.11
N PHE A 129 -30.77 -1.27 -8.07
CA PHE A 129 -29.85 -0.15 -7.99
C PHE A 129 -28.75 -0.29 -9.06
N LEU A 130 -28.18 -1.49 -9.21
CA LEU A 130 -27.16 -1.76 -10.23
C LEU A 130 -27.71 -1.56 -11.65
N LYS A 131 -28.94 -2.02 -11.93
CA LYS A 131 -29.62 -1.82 -13.23
C LYS A 131 -30.01 -0.37 -13.47
N ARG A 132 -30.43 0.37 -12.44
CA ARG A 132 -30.81 1.79 -12.54
C ARG A 132 -29.64 2.66 -12.99
N TRP A 133 -28.43 2.33 -12.54
CA TRP A 133 -27.22 3.12 -12.79
C TRP A 133 -26.28 2.50 -13.83
N ASP A 134 -26.70 1.42 -14.51
CA ASP A 134 -25.92 0.69 -15.51
C ASP A 134 -24.53 0.23 -15.01
N ILE A 135 -24.46 -0.18 -13.74
CA ILE A 135 -23.21 -0.55 -13.08
C ILE A 135 -23.01 -2.06 -13.15
N GLY A 136 -21.97 -2.48 -13.87
CA GLY A 136 -21.58 -3.88 -13.95
C GLY A 136 -21.11 -4.42 -12.59
N PRO A 137 -21.56 -5.62 -12.16
CA PRO A 137 -21.19 -6.19 -10.85
C PRO A 137 -19.72 -6.60 -10.75
N VAL A 138 -18.99 -6.60 -11.87
CA VAL A 138 -17.58 -7.00 -11.94
C VAL A 138 -16.68 -6.03 -11.17
N GLY A 139 -16.89 -4.71 -11.31
CA GLY A 139 -16.03 -3.70 -10.67
C GLY A 139 -15.96 -3.86 -9.14
N PRO A 140 -17.11 -3.83 -8.43
CA PRO A 140 -17.13 -4.01 -6.98
C PRO A 140 -16.54 -5.33 -6.50
N ARG A 141 -16.79 -6.43 -7.23
CA ARG A 141 -16.19 -7.74 -6.92
C ARG A 141 -14.67 -7.73 -7.07
N VAL A 142 -14.15 -7.08 -8.11
CA VAL A 142 -12.72 -6.90 -8.33
C VAL A 142 -12.09 -6.05 -7.22
N ALA A 143 -12.76 -4.96 -6.80
CA ALA A 143 -12.30 -4.15 -5.67
C ALA A 143 -12.21 -4.97 -4.38
N ILE A 144 -13.23 -5.77 -4.06
CA ILE A 144 -13.25 -6.66 -2.88
C ILE A 144 -12.10 -7.69 -2.93
N ALA A 145 -11.84 -8.29 -4.11
CA ALA A 145 -10.77 -9.26 -4.24
C ALA A 145 -9.39 -8.62 -4.04
N PHE A 146 -9.15 -7.45 -4.61
CA PHE A 146 -7.86 -6.77 -4.48
C PHE A 146 -7.62 -6.21 -3.07
N THR A 147 -8.65 -5.73 -2.36
CA THR A 147 -8.50 -5.33 -0.96
C THR A 147 -8.07 -6.50 -0.07
N PHE A 148 -8.57 -7.72 -0.35
CA PHE A 148 -8.11 -8.94 0.30
C PHE A 148 -6.63 -9.22 0.01
N PHE A 149 -6.18 -9.16 -1.24
CA PHE A 149 -4.76 -9.38 -1.55
C PHE A 149 -3.82 -8.36 -0.88
N ILE A 150 -4.20 -7.08 -0.84
CA ILE A 150 -3.43 -6.02 -0.16
C ILE A 150 -3.27 -6.32 1.33
N LEU A 151 -4.30 -6.87 1.99
CA LEU A 151 -4.24 -7.27 3.39
C LEU A 151 -3.16 -8.34 3.68
N PHE A 152 -2.97 -9.31 2.79
CA PHE A 152 -1.93 -10.33 2.95
C PHE A 152 -0.54 -9.77 2.68
N ASP A 153 -0.43 -8.93 1.64
CA ASP A 153 0.85 -8.37 1.20
C ASP A 153 1.46 -7.46 2.29
N LEU A 154 0.64 -6.62 2.94
CA LEU A 154 1.05 -5.76 4.05
C LEU A 154 1.43 -6.52 5.33
N ARG A 155 0.98 -7.76 5.51
CA ARG A 155 1.22 -8.55 6.73
C ARG A 155 2.59 -9.23 6.74
N CYS A 156 3.38 -9.12 5.68
CA CYS A 156 4.62 -9.89 5.56
C CYS A 156 5.79 -9.27 6.34
N PRO A 157 6.30 -9.93 7.41
CA PRO A 157 7.30 -9.36 8.32
C PRO A 157 8.75 -9.44 7.79
N TYR A 158 8.96 -9.44 6.48
CA TYR A 158 10.29 -9.65 5.88
C TYR A 158 11.33 -8.60 6.33
N GLN A 159 10.90 -7.37 6.60
CA GLN A 159 11.79 -6.24 6.95
C GLN A 159 12.42 -6.38 8.37
N PHE A 160 11.72 -7.02 9.31
CA PHE A 160 12.22 -7.22 10.68
C PHE A 160 13.32 -8.29 10.72
N PHE A 161 13.14 -9.37 9.96
CA PHE A 161 14.04 -10.53 9.98
C PHE A 161 15.44 -10.19 9.44
N ASP A 162 15.52 -9.35 8.40
CA ASP A 162 16.75 -9.00 7.69
C ASP A 162 17.63 -7.94 8.41
N VAL A 163 17.08 -7.23 9.39
CA VAL A 163 17.85 -6.27 10.22
C VAL A 163 18.34 -6.89 11.51
N SER A 164 17.56 -7.79 12.10
CA SER A 164 18.00 -8.59 13.24
C SER A 164 19.30 -9.34 12.90
N SER A 165 19.36 -9.97 11.73
CA SER A 165 20.55 -10.69 11.25
C SER A 165 21.76 -9.78 11.00
N ARG A 166 21.58 -8.59 10.42
CA ARG A 166 22.69 -7.69 10.07
C ARG A 166 23.31 -6.92 11.24
N CYS A 167 22.54 -6.59 12.27
CA CYS A 167 23.08 -5.94 13.47
C CYS A 167 23.61 -6.94 14.51
N HIS A 168 23.41 -8.24 14.32
CA HIS A 168 23.99 -9.28 15.19
C HIS A 168 25.41 -9.69 14.75
N TYR A 169 25.79 -9.39 13.49
CA TYR A 169 27.08 -9.78 12.91
C TYR A 169 28.12 -8.62 12.86
N ARG A 170 27.79 -7.46 13.42
CA ARG A 170 28.63 -6.26 13.49
C ARG A 170 28.71 -5.78 14.93
#